data_AF-A0A6M0FH82-F1
#
_entry.id   AF-A0A6M0FH82-F1
#
_cell.length_a   1.000
_cell.length_b   1.000
_cell.length_c   1.000
_cell.angle_alpha   90.00
_cell.angle_beta   90.00
_cell.angle_gamma   90.00
#
_symmetry.space_group_name_H-M   'P 1'
#
loop_
_entity.id
_entity.type
_entity.pdbx_description
1 polymer ?
#
loop_
_entity_poly.entity_id
_entity_poly.type
_entity_poly.pdbx_seq_one_letter_code
_entity_poly.pdbx_strand_id
1 'polypeptide(L)' 'MVTNINIDEKLLEEALVLSDYSTGNLLIEAALREYIQRRQQLKVLELFGTIDYEENYDYKQQRQKI' A
#
# COMPACT_ATOMS: atom_id res chain seq x y z
N MET A 1 12.55 -15.68 8.16
CA MET A 1 12.17 -16.80 9.05
C MET A 1 11.19 -17.68 8.30
N VAL A 2 11.22 -19.01 8.47
CA VAL A 2 10.27 -19.92 7.79
C VAL A 2 9.11 -20.18 8.74
N THR A 3 7.97 -19.57 8.44
CA THR A 3 6.71 -19.79 9.17
C THR A 3 5.84 -20.67 8.30
N ASN A 4 5.43 -21.84 8.80
CA ASN A 4 4.55 -22.73 8.03
C ASN A 4 3.12 -22.17 8.08
N ILE A 5 2.78 -21.35 7.09
CA ILE A 5 1.44 -20.76 6.93
C ILE A 5 0.67 -21.66 5.95
N ASN A 6 -0.51 -22.13 6.36
CA ASN A 6 -1.40 -22.85 5.46
C ASN A 6 -2.09 -21.81 4.55
N ILE A 7 -1.83 -21.91 3.24
CA ILE A 7 -2.37 -21.03 2.21
C ILE A 7 -2.97 -21.94 1.13
N ASP A 8 -4.11 -21.54 0.57
CA ASP A 8 -4.71 -22.26 -0.55
C ASP A 8 -3.73 -22.26 -1.75
N GLU A 9 -3.37 -23.46 -2.20
CA GLU A 9 -2.43 -23.67 -3.31
C GLU A 9 -2.92 -23.01 -4.60
N LYS A 10 -4.24 -23.05 -4.87
CA LYS A 10 -4.80 -22.42 -6.08
C LYS A 10 -4.66 -20.91 -6.04
N LEU A 11 -4.88 -20.32 -4.87
CA LEU A 11 -4.72 -18.88 -4.66
C LEU A 11 -3.26 -18.47 -4.85
N LEU A 12 -2.32 -19.27 -4.34
CA LEU A 12 -0.90 -19.00 -4.48
C LEU A 12 -0.44 -19.14 -5.94
N GLU A 13 -0.90 -20.16 -6.65
CA GLU A 13 -0.62 -20.34 -8.07
C GLU A 13 -1.16 -19.20 -8.92
N GLU A 14 -2.42 -18.80 -8.70
CA GLU A 14 -3.02 -17.67 -9.41
C GLU A 14 -2.24 -16.37 -9.15
N ALA A 15 -1.87 -16.11 -7.89
CA ALA A 15 -1.08 -14.95 -7.52
C ALA A 15 0.34 -14.99 -8.11
N LEU A 16 0.97 -16.17 -8.21
CA LEU A 16 2.27 -16.33 -8.86
C LEU A 16 2.20 -16.04 -10.36
N VAL A 17 1.19 -16.55 -11.06
CA VAL A 17 0.96 -16.29 -12.49
C VAL A 17 0.76 -14.79 -12.79
N LEU A 18 0.11 -14.08 -11.87
CA LEU A 18 -0.14 -12.63 -11.97
C LEU A 18 1.02 -11.76 -11.49
N SER A 19 2.07 -12.36 -10.92
CA SER A 19 3.19 -11.63 -10.33
C SER A 19 4.50 -11.87 -11.09
N ASP A 20 5.46 -10.97 -10.91
CA ASP A 20 6.83 -11.17 -11.41
C ASP A 20 7.69 -12.05 -10.47
N TYR A 21 7.09 -12.64 -9.42
CA TYR A 21 7.82 -13.43 -8.43
C TYR A 21 7.88 -14.91 -8.84
N SER A 22 9.09 -15.45 -8.80
CA SER A 22 9.34 -16.88 -9.02
C SER A 22 9.18 -17.74 -7.76
N THR A 23 9.12 -17.11 -6.57
CA THR A 23 9.12 -17.81 -5.28
C THR A 23 7.92 -17.39 -4.45
N GLY A 24 7.12 -18.36 -3.99
CA GLY A 24 5.93 -18.10 -3.16
C GLY A 24 6.21 -17.28 -1.90
N ASN A 25 7.35 -17.50 -1.22
CA ASN A 25 7.72 -16.72 -0.04
C ASN A 25 7.92 -15.23 -0.33
N LEU A 26 8.56 -14.88 -1.47
CA LEU A 26 8.77 -13.49 -1.86
C LEU A 26 7.45 -12.83 -2.25
N LEU A 27 6.59 -13.56 -2.96
CA LEU A 27 5.25 -13.13 -3.29
C LEU A 27 4.42 -12.84 -2.03
N ILE A 28 4.43 -13.74 -1.04
CA ILE A 28 3.69 -13.59 0.20
C ILE A 28 4.19 -12.35 0.98
N GLU A 29 5.51 -12.16 1.07
CA GLU A 29 6.07 -10.98 1.73
C GLU A 29 5.66 -9.68 1.01
N ALA A 30 5.75 -9.66 -0.32
CA ALA A 30 5.34 -8.51 -1.13
C ALA A 30 3.83 -8.21 -0.96
N ALA A 31 2.98 -9.23 -1.03
CA ALA A 31 1.54 -9.10 -0.83
C ALA A 31 1.19 -8.55 0.56
N LEU A 32 1.88 -8.99 1.61
CA LEU A 32 1.69 -8.47 2.96
C LEU A 32 2.13 -7.00 3.06
N ARG A 33 3.25 -6.62 2.44
CA ARG A 33 3.70 -5.22 2.40
C ARG A 33 2.69 -4.33 1.70
N GLU A 34 2.18 -4.74 0.53
CA GLU A 34 1.13 -3.99 -0.16
C GLU A 34 -0.15 -3.89 0.65
N TYR A 35 -0.57 -4.99 1.28
CA TYR A 35 -1.78 -5.02 2.12
C TYR A 35 -1.69 -4.03 3.28
N ILE A 36 -0.53 -4.00 3.96
CA ILE A 36 -0.25 -3.03 5.03
C ILE A 36 -0.26 -1.61 4.47
N GLN A 37 0.43 -1.36 3.35
CA GLN A 37 0.53 -0.04 2.74
C GLN A 37 -0.85 0.49 2.32
N ARG A 38 -1.69 -0.33 1.66
CA ARG A 38 -3.06 0.03 1.28
C ARG A 38 -3.86 0.48 2.51
N ARG A 39 -3.74 -0.23 3.63
CA ARG A 39 -4.43 0.14 4.88
C ARG A 39 -3.87 1.38 5.54
N GLN A 40 -2.55 1.59 5.49
CA GLN A 40 -1.94 2.82 5.97
C GLN A 40 -2.40 4.02 5.14
N GLN A 41 -2.49 3.87 3.82
CA GLN A 41 -2.96 4.94 2.95
C GLN A 41 -4.42 5.33 3.24
N LEU A 42 -5.28 4.37 3.60
CA LEU A 42 -6.65 4.67 4.02
C LEU A 42 -6.71 5.55 5.27
N LYS A 43 -5.69 5.54 6.13
CA LYS A 43 -5.63 6.43 7.30
C LYS A 43 -5.51 7.91 6.95
N VAL A 44 -5.15 8.26 5.71
CA VAL A 44 -5.21 9.65 5.24
C VAL A 44 -6.63 10.21 5.38
N LEU A 45 -7.66 9.36 5.26
CA LEU A 45 -9.04 9.77 5.49
C LEU A 45 -9.30 10.25 6.93
N GLU A 46 -8.56 9.72 7.91
CA GLU A 46 -8.66 10.13 9.31
C GLU A 46 -8.15 11.56 9.54
N LEU A 47 -7.35 12.11 8.62
CA LEU A 47 -6.81 13.47 8.71
C LEU A 47 -7.78 14.55 8.20
N PHE A 48 -8.87 14.16 7.51
CA PHE A 48 -9.84 15.13 7.01
C PHE A 48 -10.56 15.81 8.18
N GLY A 49 -10.55 17.14 8.19
CA GLY A 49 -11.15 17.94 9.26
C GLY A 49 -10.33 18.01 10.55
N THR A 50 -9.15 17.37 10.60
CA THR A 50 -8.22 17.49 11.74
C THR A 50 -7.05 18.43 11.46
N ILE A 51 -6.85 18.82 10.20
CA ILE A 51 -5.75 19.70 9.79
C ILE A 51 -6.25 21.14 9.83
N ASP A 52 -5.64 21.95 10.69
CA ASP A 52 -5.80 23.40 10.69
C ASP A 52 -4.92 24.00 9.59
N TYR A 53 -5.56 24.68 8.63
CA TYR A 53 -4.88 25.39 7.56
C TYR A 53 -4.77 26.87 7.90
N GLU A 54 -3.62 27.48 7.60
CA GLU A 54 -3.48 28.93 7.69
C GLU A 54 -4.38 29.62 6.65
N GLU A 55 -5.18 30.60 7.08
CA GLU A 55 -6.18 31.27 6.22
C GLU A 55 -5.57 31.96 4.99
N ASN A 56 -4.32 32.40 5.09
CA ASN A 56 -3.59 33.09 4.03
C ASN A 56 -2.71 32.16 3.18
N TYR A 57 -2.77 30.84 3.39
CA TYR A 57 -1.95 29.89 2.64
C TYR A 57 -2.50 29.63 1.24
N ASP A 58 -1.83 30.18 0.21
CA ASP A 58 -2.14 29.92 -1.20
C ASP A 58 -1.29 28.78 -1.79
N TYR A 59 -1.78 27.55 -1.67
CA TYR A 59 -1.19 26.36 -2.27
C TYR A 59 -1.06 26.43 -3.80
N LYS A 60 -1.75 27.35 -4.50
CA LYS A 60 -1.67 27.48 -5.96
C LYS A 60 -0.37 28.13 -6.43
N GLN A 61 0.31 28.90 -5.57
CA GLN A 61 1.60 29.51 -5.91
C GLN A 61 2.68 28.47 -6.26
N GLN A 62 2.64 27.29 -5.63
CA GLN A 62 3.58 26.21 -5.96
C GLN A 62 3.33 25.61 -7.36
N ARG A 63 2.08 25.62 -7.84
CA ARG A 63 1.73 25.07 -9.17
C ARG A 63 2.14 25.95 -10.34
N GLN A 64 2.34 27.25 -10.11
CA GLN A 64 2.73 28.20 -11.16
C GLN A 64 4.25 28.21 -11.42
N LYS A 65 5.04 27.49 -10.61
CA LYS A 65 6.49 27.40 -10.72
C LYS A 65 6.97 26.19 -11.53
N ILE A 66 6.05 25.37 -12.02
CA ILE A 66 6.28 24.21 -12.90
C ILE A 66 5.75 24.57 -14.28
#